data_AF-A0A432Z997-F1
#
_entry.id   AF-A0A432Z997-F1
#
_cell.length_a   1.000
_cell.length_b   1.000
_cell.length_c   1.000
_cell.angle_alpha   90.00
_cell.angle_beta   90.00
_cell.angle_gamma   90.00
#
_symmetry.space_group_name_H-M   'P 1'
#
loop_
_entity.id
_entity.type
_entity.pdbx_description
1 polymer ?
#
loop_
_entity_poly.entity_id
_entity_poly.type
_entity_poly.pdbx_seq_one_letter_code
_entity_poly.pdbx_strand_id
1 'polypeptide(L)'
;MKWVAYVAVVFSLSVTSPAFAQKVMLEARGVVQGISFSGQPPEESLVPYDGEVLVRMVFDTSVAFSTVGVNTIRSSNNLVTADVVMFDGQGNEITSYPLPTPVLMPQQSETTAYDTVGSCDEFDVIWTLNAVDAANVGYEQVNFYLTPIGCENLFVPETEWPMIYEISPPSVPYYLRLRLYSGSDYEQVNIIVNELRYSDVTDDDDADGVANEQDLCPDSLLADYVMFDSGSSGVPNYVDEDGCSIMDHYANCEATTSSSGTRWFSYSGPSQCEIQVGYQLYRDGLIDYTELRLLRNAM
;
A
#
# COMPACT_ATOMS: atom_id res chain seq x y z
N MET A 1 -35.25 33.88 -48.94
CA MET A 1 -34.65 32.71 -48.24
C MET A 1 -33.84 33.24 -47.07
N LYS A 2 -34.27 32.96 -45.84
CA LYS A 2 -33.52 33.33 -44.62
C LYS A 2 -32.76 32.10 -44.14
N TRP A 3 -31.44 32.21 -44.03
CA TRP A 3 -30.59 31.18 -43.43
C TRP A 3 -30.60 31.35 -41.92
N VAL A 4 -30.98 30.30 -41.19
CA VAL A 4 -30.89 30.23 -39.73
C VAL A 4 -29.63 29.45 -39.41
N ALA A 5 -28.62 30.11 -38.83
CA ALA A 5 -27.41 29.46 -38.35
C ALA A 5 -27.67 28.89 -36.96
N TYR A 6 -27.53 27.57 -36.82
CA TYR A 6 -27.52 26.91 -35.52
C TYR A 6 -26.10 26.92 -34.97
N VAL A 7 -25.89 27.66 -33.88
CA VAL A 7 -24.66 27.61 -33.09
C VAL A 7 -24.83 26.47 -32.09
N ALA A 8 -24.16 25.35 -32.32
CA ALA A 8 -24.05 24.27 -31.34
C ALA A 8 -23.02 24.69 -30.29
N VAL A 9 -23.48 25.10 -29.11
CA VAL A 9 -22.61 25.32 -27.96
C VAL A 9 -22.35 23.95 -27.34
N VAL A 10 -21.17 23.39 -27.59
CA VAL A 10 -20.69 22.18 -26.91
C VAL A 10 -20.21 22.61 -25.54
N PHE A 11 -20.97 22.31 -24.50
CA PHE A 11 -20.50 22.39 -23.12
C PHE A 11 -19.66 21.15 -22.84
N SER A 12 -18.33 21.29 -22.89
CA SER A 12 -17.44 20.33 -22.24
C SER A 12 -17.54 20.56 -20.73
N LEU A 13 -18.37 19.77 -20.05
CA LEU A 13 -18.27 19.64 -18.60
C LEU A 13 -16.99 18.86 -18.31
N SER A 14 -15.89 19.58 -18.06
CA SER A 14 -14.73 19.00 -17.40
C SER A 14 -15.17 18.69 -15.97
N VAL A 15 -15.58 17.45 -15.73
CA VAL A 15 -15.63 16.90 -14.39
C VAL A 15 -14.18 16.81 -13.95
N THR A 16 -13.68 17.85 -13.29
CA THR A 16 -12.47 17.72 -12.48
C THR A 16 -12.89 16.81 -11.32
N SER A 17 -12.62 15.51 -11.45
CA SER A 17 -12.51 14.69 -10.26
C SER A 17 -11.53 15.43 -9.32
N PRO A 18 -11.86 15.59 -8.03
CA PRO A 18 -10.87 16.08 -7.11
C PRO A 18 -9.63 15.18 -7.25
N ALA A 19 -8.52 15.78 -7.67
CA ALA A 19 -7.23 15.13 -7.75
C ALA A 19 -6.77 14.87 -6.31
N PHE A 20 -7.33 13.84 -5.69
CA PHE A 20 -6.84 13.35 -4.43
C PHE A 20 -5.54 12.61 -4.71
N ALA A 21 -4.55 12.84 -3.84
CA ALA A 21 -3.31 12.09 -3.88
C ALA A 21 -3.61 10.66 -3.45
N GLN A 22 -3.96 9.82 -4.41
CA GLN A 22 -4.09 8.39 -4.17
C GLN A 22 -2.67 7.81 -4.16
N LYS A 23 -2.32 7.08 -3.10
CA LYS A 23 -1.17 6.17 -3.20
C LYS A 23 -1.69 4.85 -3.76
N VAL A 24 -0.88 4.16 -4.55
CA VAL A 24 -1.23 2.86 -5.15
C VAL A 24 -0.10 1.88 -4.93
N MET A 25 -0.42 0.67 -4.53
CA MET A 25 0.53 -0.42 -4.32
C MET A 25 0.45 -1.40 -5.49
N LEU A 26 1.61 -1.68 -6.07
CA LEU A 26 1.84 -2.80 -6.95
C LEU A 26 2.54 -3.90 -6.16
N GLU A 27 1.89 -5.06 -6.04
CA GLU A 27 2.45 -6.26 -5.44
C GLU A 27 2.68 -7.31 -6.53
N ALA A 28 3.95 -7.69 -6.73
CA ALA A 28 4.35 -8.73 -7.67
C ALA A 28 4.95 -9.92 -6.91
N ARG A 29 4.28 -11.07 -6.97
CA ARG A 29 4.76 -12.31 -6.36
C ARG A 29 5.11 -13.34 -7.43
N GLY A 30 6.27 -13.97 -7.28
CA GLY A 30 6.81 -14.87 -8.29
C GLY A 30 7.88 -15.83 -7.79
N VAL A 31 8.35 -16.68 -8.69
CA VAL A 31 9.41 -17.68 -8.44
C VAL A 31 10.72 -17.18 -9.07
N VAL A 32 11.82 -17.28 -8.34
CA VAL A 32 13.14 -16.92 -8.87
C VAL A 32 13.58 -17.94 -9.91
N GLN A 33 13.93 -17.49 -11.10
CA GLN A 33 14.52 -18.33 -12.15
C GLN A 33 16.03 -18.42 -12.03
N GLY A 34 16.67 -17.38 -11.50
CA GLY A 34 18.09 -17.38 -11.26
C GLY A 34 18.62 -16.00 -10.92
N ILE A 35 19.82 -16.01 -10.34
CA ILE A 35 20.55 -14.82 -9.92
C ILE A 35 21.86 -14.76 -10.67
N SER A 36 22.13 -13.60 -11.27
CA SER A 36 23.29 -13.32 -12.10
C SER A 36 24.05 -12.09 -11.61
N PHE A 37 25.37 -12.11 -11.74
CA PHE A 37 26.27 -11.04 -11.33
C PHE A 37 27.04 -10.52 -12.54
N SER A 38 27.28 -9.21 -12.59
CA SER A 38 28.14 -8.58 -13.60
C SER A 38 29.56 -9.16 -13.53
N GLY A 39 30.22 -9.26 -14.69
CA GLY A 39 31.60 -9.75 -14.78
C GLY A 39 31.77 -11.26 -14.64
N GLN A 40 30.72 -12.03 -14.33
CA GLN A 40 30.73 -13.49 -14.42
C GLN A 40 30.28 -13.94 -15.83
N PRO A 41 30.89 -14.98 -16.41
CA PRO A 41 30.41 -15.56 -17.66
C PRO A 41 28.97 -16.09 -17.48
N PRO A 42 28.10 -16.00 -18.52
CA PRO A 42 26.68 -16.32 -18.39
C PRO A 42 26.38 -17.75 -17.91
N GLU A 43 27.31 -18.68 -18.11
CA GLU A 43 27.18 -20.09 -17.70
C GLU A 43 27.48 -20.31 -16.20
N GLU A 44 28.21 -19.41 -15.53
CA GLU A 44 28.49 -19.45 -14.08
C GLU A 44 27.58 -18.48 -13.29
N SER A 45 26.78 -17.69 -13.99
CA SER A 45 25.99 -16.58 -13.47
C SER A 45 24.52 -16.96 -13.24
N LEU A 46 24.17 -18.24 -13.12
CA LEU A 46 22.83 -18.67 -12.74
C LEU A 46 22.94 -19.61 -11.55
N VAL A 47 22.89 -19.04 -10.35
CA VAL A 47 22.69 -19.84 -9.14
C VAL A 47 21.21 -20.23 -9.11
N PRO A 48 20.86 -21.53 -9.24
CA PRO A 48 19.48 -21.95 -9.10
C PRO A 48 19.02 -21.66 -7.67
N TYR A 49 17.89 -20.99 -7.54
CA TYR A 49 17.26 -20.67 -6.28
C TYR A 49 15.83 -21.22 -6.31
N ASP A 50 15.53 -22.12 -5.39
CA ASP A 50 14.20 -22.72 -5.26
C ASP A 50 13.45 -21.97 -4.15
N GLY A 51 12.79 -20.88 -4.54
CA GLY A 51 12.06 -20.03 -3.62
C GLY A 51 11.30 -18.91 -4.33
N GLU A 52 10.55 -18.15 -3.54
CA GLU A 52 9.66 -17.10 -4.03
C GLU A 52 10.19 -15.71 -3.71
N VAL A 53 9.71 -14.72 -4.45
CA VAL A 53 9.95 -13.31 -4.18
C VAL A 53 8.63 -12.57 -4.19
N LEU A 54 8.49 -11.64 -3.25
CA LEU A 54 7.44 -10.65 -3.18
C LEU A 54 8.04 -9.27 -3.32
N VAL A 55 7.63 -8.54 -4.35
CA VAL A 55 8.00 -7.14 -4.55
C VAL A 55 6.78 -6.28 -4.31
N ARG A 56 6.87 -5.31 -3.40
CA ARG A 56 5.82 -4.32 -3.13
C ARG A 56 6.35 -2.95 -3.47
N MET A 57 5.65 -2.21 -4.32
CA MET A 57 6.01 -0.85 -4.69
C MET A 57 4.81 0.06 -4.45
N VAL A 58 4.97 1.12 -3.66
CA VAL A 58 3.93 2.12 -3.41
C VAL A 58 4.25 3.38 -4.20
N PHE A 59 3.31 3.84 -5.01
CA PHE A 59 3.43 5.05 -5.82
C PHE A 59 2.48 6.13 -5.35
N ASP A 60 2.91 7.38 -5.36
CA ASP A 60 2.10 8.57 -5.25
C ASP A 60 1.57 8.95 -6.63
N THR A 61 0.26 8.81 -6.82
CA THR A 61 -0.41 9.13 -8.10
C THR A 61 -0.68 10.60 -8.30
N SER A 62 -0.47 11.45 -7.28
CA SER A 62 -0.60 12.91 -7.42
C SER A 62 0.51 13.52 -8.29
N VAL A 63 1.62 12.79 -8.45
CA VAL A 63 2.76 13.24 -9.25
C VAL A 63 2.46 13.07 -10.74
N ALA A 64 2.26 14.20 -11.43
CA ALA A 64 1.96 14.23 -12.86
C ALA A 64 3.04 13.55 -13.71
N PHE A 65 2.61 12.87 -14.78
CA PHE A 65 3.49 12.30 -15.79
C PHE A 65 3.78 13.30 -16.89
N SER A 66 4.92 13.10 -17.54
CA SER A 66 5.27 13.74 -18.80
C SER A 66 5.36 12.69 -19.90
N THR A 67 4.83 13.00 -21.08
CA THR A 67 5.03 12.17 -22.28
C THR A 67 6.37 12.55 -22.92
N VAL A 68 7.32 11.62 -22.99
CA VAL A 68 8.67 11.85 -23.58
C VAL A 68 8.75 11.37 -25.03
N GLY A 69 7.63 10.89 -25.59
CA GLY A 69 7.51 10.43 -26.96
C GLY A 69 6.07 10.06 -27.28
N VAL A 70 5.85 9.37 -28.40
CA VAL A 70 4.51 8.92 -28.80
C VAL A 70 3.94 7.88 -27.82
N ASN A 71 4.84 7.19 -27.09
CA ASN A 71 4.60 5.91 -26.43
C ASN A 71 5.43 5.77 -25.13
N THR A 72 5.82 6.88 -24.52
CA THR A 72 6.68 6.86 -23.33
C THR A 72 6.15 7.86 -22.32
N ILE A 73 5.82 7.35 -21.15
CA ILE A 73 5.39 8.14 -20.01
C ILE A 73 6.50 8.11 -18.96
N ARG A 74 6.84 9.28 -18.46
CA ARG A 74 7.90 9.44 -17.46
C ARG A 74 7.34 10.25 -16.30
N SER A 75 7.48 9.71 -15.10
CA SER A 75 7.24 10.44 -13.86
C SER A 75 8.47 10.35 -12.98
N SER A 76 8.72 11.39 -12.22
CA SER A 76 9.88 11.48 -11.34
C SER A 76 9.39 11.77 -9.94
N ASN A 77 9.97 11.07 -8.96
CA ASN A 77 9.65 11.13 -7.54
C ASN A 77 8.22 10.67 -7.20
N ASN A 78 7.66 9.74 -7.97
CA ASN A 78 6.35 9.17 -7.69
C ASN A 78 6.41 7.83 -6.93
N LEU A 79 7.56 7.16 -6.82
CA LEU A 79 7.65 5.93 -6.03
C LEU A 79 8.03 6.28 -4.59
N VAL A 80 7.14 5.95 -3.64
CA VAL A 80 7.18 6.25 -2.21
C VAL A 80 7.99 5.22 -1.45
N THR A 81 7.67 3.93 -1.62
CA THR A 81 8.38 2.81 -1.00
C THR A 81 8.52 1.67 -2.01
N ALA A 82 9.60 0.90 -1.88
CA ALA A 82 9.75 -0.36 -2.58
C ALA A 82 10.37 -1.37 -1.61
N ASP A 83 9.71 -2.50 -1.43
CA ASP A 83 10.12 -3.59 -0.56
C ASP A 83 10.27 -4.87 -1.39
N VAL A 84 11.29 -5.65 -1.07
CA VAL A 84 11.60 -6.92 -1.73
C VAL A 84 11.82 -7.95 -0.65
N VAL A 85 10.94 -8.93 -0.56
CA VAL A 85 10.99 -10.02 0.41
C VAL A 85 11.25 -11.32 -0.34
N MET A 86 12.28 -12.06 0.07
CA MET A 86 12.61 -13.37 -0.50
C MET A 86 12.16 -14.48 0.45
N PHE A 87 11.65 -15.57 -0.10
CA PHE A 87 11.22 -16.76 0.65
C PHE A 87 11.99 -17.99 0.18
N ASP A 88 12.28 -18.91 1.09
CA ASP A 88 12.81 -20.24 0.75
C ASP A 88 11.73 -21.13 0.13
N GLY A 89 12.11 -22.32 -0.35
CA GLY A 89 11.18 -23.31 -0.91
C GLY A 89 10.16 -23.87 0.10
N GLN A 90 10.28 -23.53 1.38
CA GLN A 90 9.32 -23.85 2.44
C GLN A 90 8.40 -22.66 2.77
N GLY A 91 8.59 -21.50 2.14
CA GLY A 91 7.82 -20.28 2.37
C GLY A 91 8.28 -19.45 3.57
N ASN A 92 9.46 -19.73 4.15
CA ASN A 92 10.02 -18.89 5.20
C ASN A 92 10.77 -17.72 4.60
N GLU A 93 10.62 -16.54 5.19
CA GLU A 93 11.38 -15.35 4.80
C GLU A 93 12.89 -15.55 5.01
N ILE A 94 13.69 -15.20 3.99
CA ILE A 94 15.14 -15.24 4.05
C ILE A 94 15.69 -13.83 4.25
N THR A 95 16.27 -13.59 5.42
CA THR A 95 16.85 -12.29 5.80
C THR A 95 18.35 -12.15 5.51
N SER A 96 19.00 -13.20 5.00
CA SER A 96 20.47 -13.29 4.87
C SER A 96 21.00 -13.61 3.46
N TYR A 97 20.14 -13.57 2.45
CA TYR A 97 20.53 -13.75 1.04
C TYR A 97 20.90 -12.38 0.42
N PRO A 98 21.68 -12.28 -0.68
CA PRO A 98 22.56 -11.13 -0.96
C PRO A 98 21.87 -9.77 -1.17
N LEU A 99 20.54 -9.74 -1.12
CA LEU A 99 19.77 -8.51 -1.08
C LEU A 99 19.49 -8.12 0.37
N PRO A 100 19.90 -6.93 0.83
CA PRO A 100 19.52 -6.45 2.15
C PRO A 100 17.99 -6.29 2.21
N THR A 101 17.31 -7.09 3.03
CA THR A 101 15.86 -6.99 3.26
C THR A 101 15.58 -6.38 4.63
N PRO A 102 14.78 -5.30 4.76
CA PRO A 102 14.16 -4.50 3.70
C PRO A 102 15.15 -3.48 3.07
N VAL A 103 15.06 -3.28 1.75
CA VAL A 103 15.78 -2.17 1.09
C VAL A 103 14.97 -0.90 1.30
N LEU A 104 15.31 -0.08 2.30
CA LEU A 104 14.73 1.26 2.42
C LEU A 104 15.35 2.16 1.34
N MET A 105 14.61 2.36 0.25
CA MET A 105 15.07 3.13 -0.91
C MET A 105 14.92 4.64 -0.63
N PRO A 106 15.88 5.48 -1.04
CA PRO A 106 15.80 6.92 -0.82
C PRO A 106 14.73 7.59 -1.71
N GLN A 107 14.25 8.75 -1.27
CA GLN A 107 13.13 9.50 -1.86
C GLN A 107 13.31 10.01 -3.30
N GLN A 108 14.44 9.77 -3.97
CA GLN A 108 14.67 10.19 -5.37
C GLN A 108 14.59 9.01 -6.33
N SER A 109 13.37 8.65 -6.71
CA SER A 109 13.07 7.61 -7.69
C SER A 109 12.70 8.22 -9.04
N GLU A 110 13.15 7.63 -10.14
CA GLU A 110 12.69 8.00 -11.48
C GLU A 110 11.91 6.83 -12.10
N THR A 111 10.60 6.99 -12.23
CA THR A 111 9.75 5.99 -12.86
C THR A 111 9.60 6.28 -14.35
N THR A 112 10.12 5.40 -15.20
CA THR A 112 9.92 5.51 -16.65
C THR A 112 9.13 4.31 -17.15
N ALA A 113 7.84 4.52 -17.40
CA ALA A 113 7.00 3.49 -18.01
C ALA A 113 7.02 3.64 -19.53
N TYR A 114 7.34 2.57 -20.24
CA TYR A 114 7.25 2.53 -21.69
C TYR A 114 5.93 1.86 -22.06
N ASP A 115 5.10 2.57 -22.82
CA ASP A 115 3.87 2.03 -23.41
C ASP A 115 4.03 2.06 -24.93
N THR A 116 4.80 1.12 -25.46
CA THR A 116 5.13 1.09 -26.89
C THR A 116 4.28 0.08 -27.63
N VAL A 117 3.27 0.58 -28.34
CA VAL A 117 2.47 -0.22 -29.28
C VAL A 117 3.35 -0.59 -30.50
N GLY A 118 3.99 -1.76 -30.52
CA GLY A 118 4.79 -2.16 -31.69
C GLY A 118 5.48 -3.52 -31.66
N SER A 119 6.13 -3.89 -30.57
CA SER A 119 6.84 -5.18 -30.47
C SER A 119 6.95 -5.71 -29.04
N CYS A 120 7.03 -7.03 -28.91
CA CYS A 120 7.06 -7.75 -27.64
C CYS A 120 8.21 -7.35 -26.70
N ASP A 121 9.31 -6.89 -27.28
CA ASP A 121 10.52 -6.48 -26.56
C ASP A 121 10.45 -5.01 -26.10
N GLU A 122 9.33 -4.30 -26.36
CA GLU A 122 9.16 -2.87 -26.09
C GLU A 122 8.03 -2.54 -25.08
N PHE A 123 7.41 -3.57 -24.48
CA PHE A 123 6.41 -3.44 -23.41
C PHE A 123 7.05 -3.64 -22.04
N ASP A 124 7.99 -2.76 -21.70
CA ASP A 124 8.68 -2.79 -20.42
C ASP A 124 8.22 -1.64 -19.53
N VAL A 125 7.78 -1.97 -18.31
CA VAL A 125 7.74 -0.96 -17.26
C VAL A 125 9.06 -0.97 -16.54
N ILE A 126 9.77 0.16 -16.62
CA ILE A 126 11.09 0.32 -16.04
C ILE A 126 11.02 1.33 -14.89
N TRP A 127 11.03 0.81 -13.67
CA TRP A 127 11.22 1.65 -12.50
C TRP A 127 12.71 1.75 -12.21
N THR A 128 13.29 2.94 -12.37
CA THR A 128 14.71 3.22 -12.10
C THR A 128 14.81 4.01 -10.81
N LEU A 129 15.26 3.37 -9.74
CA LEU A 129 15.51 4.05 -8.47
C LEU A 129 16.99 4.37 -8.38
N ASN A 130 17.33 5.64 -8.16
CA ASN A 130 18.71 6.04 -7.94
C ASN A 130 18.91 6.25 -6.44
N ALA A 131 19.77 5.45 -5.82
CA ALA A 131 20.07 5.57 -4.41
C ALA A 131 21.12 6.65 -4.16
N VAL A 132 20.74 7.73 -3.47
CA VAL A 132 21.64 8.87 -3.20
C VAL A 132 22.61 8.57 -2.05
N ASP A 133 22.32 7.59 -1.19
CA ASP A 133 23.19 7.24 -0.04
C ASP A 133 23.87 5.87 -0.22
N ALA A 134 24.95 5.86 -1.01
CA ALA A 134 25.82 4.70 -1.17
C ALA A 134 26.50 4.24 0.15
N ALA A 135 26.48 5.06 1.21
CA ALA A 135 27.21 4.75 2.44
C ALA A 135 26.55 3.67 3.30
N ASN A 136 25.24 3.41 3.12
CA ASN A 136 24.50 2.46 3.97
C ASN A 136 23.91 1.24 3.22
N VAL A 137 23.71 1.31 1.90
CA VAL A 137 23.00 0.25 1.15
C VAL A 137 23.89 -0.47 0.13
N GLY A 138 25.10 0.02 -0.15
CA GLY A 138 26.05 -0.59 -1.09
C GLY A 138 25.68 -0.51 -2.57
N TYR A 139 24.43 -0.17 -2.91
CA TYR A 139 23.93 -0.02 -4.28
C TYR A 139 23.63 1.44 -4.63
N GLU A 140 23.93 1.83 -5.87
CA GLU A 140 23.72 3.17 -6.44
C GLU A 140 22.41 3.27 -7.24
N GLN A 141 21.93 2.17 -7.81
CA GLN A 141 20.71 2.15 -8.63
C GLN A 141 20.00 0.80 -8.51
N VAL A 142 18.67 0.82 -8.44
CA VAL A 142 17.83 -0.38 -8.51
C VAL A 142 16.85 -0.25 -9.66
N ASN A 143 16.87 -1.19 -10.59
CA ASN A 143 15.96 -1.19 -11.74
C ASN A 143 15.02 -2.39 -11.67
N PHE A 144 13.72 -2.13 -11.72
CA PHE A 144 12.68 -3.14 -11.88
C PHE A 144 12.19 -3.10 -13.32
N TYR A 145 12.24 -4.24 -14.01
CA TYR A 145 11.69 -4.41 -15.36
C TYR A 145 10.56 -5.42 -15.28
N LEU A 146 9.33 -5.00 -15.52
CA LEU A 146 8.18 -5.89 -15.63
C LEU A 146 7.75 -5.98 -17.09
N THR A 147 7.80 -7.20 -17.64
CA THR A 147 7.51 -7.49 -19.04
C THR A 147 6.45 -8.60 -19.12
N PRO A 148 5.34 -8.43 -19.83
CA PRO A 148 4.39 -9.51 -20.09
C PRO A 148 5.01 -10.54 -21.03
N ILE A 149 4.99 -11.82 -20.63
CA ILE A 149 5.28 -12.89 -21.59
C ILE A 149 4.09 -12.90 -22.56
N GLY A 150 4.33 -12.90 -23.88
CA GLY A 150 3.24 -12.91 -24.87
C GLY A 150 2.73 -11.54 -25.36
N CYS A 151 3.39 -10.44 -24.99
CA CYS A 151 3.21 -9.13 -25.63
C CYS A 151 1.80 -8.53 -25.45
N GLU A 152 1.13 -8.87 -24.36
CA GLU A 152 -0.13 -8.24 -23.97
C GLU A 152 0.13 -6.85 -23.40
N ASN A 153 -0.81 -5.92 -23.56
CA ASN A 153 -0.66 -4.60 -22.94
C ASN A 153 -0.80 -4.74 -21.42
N LEU A 154 0.19 -4.26 -20.67
CA LEU A 154 0.17 -4.26 -19.22
C LEU A 154 -0.81 -3.20 -18.69
N PHE A 155 -0.95 -2.08 -19.39
CA PHE A 155 -1.69 -0.93 -18.94
C PHE A 155 -3.17 -0.98 -19.35
N VAL A 156 -4.03 -0.54 -18.44
CA VAL A 156 -5.42 -0.20 -18.75
C VAL A 156 -5.39 1.02 -19.68
N PRO A 157 -5.94 0.92 -20.90
CA PRO A 157 -5.99 2.06 -21.80
C PRO A 157 -6.88 3.16 -21.23
N GLU A 158 -6.59 4.41 -21.59
CA GLU A 158 -7.42 5.61 -21.31
C GLU A 158 -7.47 6.09 -19.85
N THR A 159 -6.51 5.70 -19.00
CA THR A 159 -6.42 6.17 -17.61
C THR A 159 -5.42 7.33 -17.50
N GLU A 160 -5.69 8.30 -16.62
CA GLU A 160 -4.78 9.45 -16.40
C GLU A 160 -3.47 9.04 -15.74
N TRP A 161 -3.51 7.96 -14.95
CA TRP A 161 -2.36 7.28 -14.35
C TRP A 161 -2.21 5.89 -14.97
N PRO A 162 -0.99 5.39 -15.25
CA PRO A 162 -0.79 4.07 -15.83
C PRO A 162 -1.21 2.94 -14.88
N MET A 163 -2.49 2.59 -14.88
CA MET A 163 -3.01 1.47 -14.09
C MET A 163 -2.66 0.16 -14.77
N ILE A 164 -2.24 -0.83 -14.00
CA ILE A 164 -1.96 -2.18 -14.50
C ILE A 164 -3.22 -3.02 -14.31
N TYR A 165 -3.56 -3.88 -15.28
CA TYR A 165 -4.64 -4.85 -15.07
C TYR A 165 -4.31 -5.73 -13.85
N GLU A 166 -5.20 -5.76 -12.86
CA GLU A 166 -5.16 -6.84 -11.87
C GLU A 166 -5.41 -8.16 -12.60
N ILE A 167 -4.45 -9.10 -12.51
CA ILE A 167 -4.64 -10.43 -13.07
C ILE A 167 -4.22 -11.48 -12.08
N SER A 168 -5.21 -12.24 -11.58
CA SER A 168 -4.99 -13.37 -10.67
C SER A 168 -5.92 -14.54 -11.03
N PRO A 169 -5.38 -15.66 -11.55
CA PRO A 169 -4.03 -15.82 -12.09
C PRO A 169 -3.89 -15.13 -13.47
N PRO A 170 -2.69 -14.64 -13.83
CA PRO A 170 -2.45 -14.06 -15.13
C PRO A 170 -2.60 -15.13 -16.23
N SER A 171 -3.23 -14.75 -17.35
CA SER A 171 -3.40 -15.66 -18.49
C SER A 171 -2.05 -15.96 -19.16
N VAL A 172 -1.09 -15.04 -19.00
CA VAL A 172 0.31 -15.23 -19.37
C VAL A 172 1.21 -14.68 -18.25
N PRO A 173 2.22 -15.43 -17.78
CA PRO A 173 3.08 -14.96 -16.69
C PRO A 173 3.83 -13.68 -17.04
N TYR A 174 4.23 -12.91 -16.03
CA TYR A 174 5.13 -11.77 -16.26
C TYR A 174 6.57 -12.14 -15.92
N TYR A 175 7.50 -11.51 -16.62
CA TYR A 175 8.90 -11.55 -16.29
C TYR A 175 9.25 -10.29 -15.51
N LEU A 176 9.69 -10.46 -14.26
CA LEU A 176 10.23 -9.38 -13.45
C LEU A 176 11.74 -9.55 -13.33
N ARG A 177 12.48 -8.50 -13.71
CA ARG A 177 13.93 -8.42 -13.51
C ARG A 177 14.21 -7.35 -12.47
N LEU A 178 14.89 -7.73 -11.39
CA LEU A 178 15.44 -6.79 -10.42
C LEU A 178 16.94 -6.67 -10.69
N ARG A 179 17.45 -5.47 -10.96
CA ARG A 179 18.89 -5.19 -11.06
C ARG A 179 19.32 -4.23 -9.97
N LEU A 180 20.36 -4.55 -9.23
CA LEU A 180 20.98 -3.65 -8.26
C LEU A 180 22.40 -3.34 -8.71
N TYR A 181 22.69 -2.07 -8.92
CA TYR A 181 23.96 -1.59 -9.43
C TYR A 181 24.84 -1.09 -8.29
N SER A 182 26.13 -1.43 -8.32
CA SER A 182 27.18 -0.91 -7.46
C SER A 182 28.33 -0.42 -8.36
N GLY A 183 28.30 0.85 -8.76
CA GLY A 183 29.21 1.39 -9.77
C GLY A 183 28.93 0.80 -11.17
N SER A 184 29.94 0.17 -11.78
CA SER A 184 29.78 -0.52 -13.08
C SER A 184 29.28 -1.96 -12.94
N ASP A 185 29.26 -2.49 -11.72
CA ASP A 185 28.82 -3.84 -11.43
C ASP A 185 27.33 -3.87 -11.11
N TYR A 186 26.68 -5.02 -11.36
CA TYR A 186 25.29 -5.24 -11.01
C TYR A 186 25.02 -6.68 -10.57
N GLU A 187 24.10 -6.82 -9.63
CA GLU A 187 23.44 -8.07 -9.32
C GLU A 187 22.05 -8.06 -9.97
N GLN A 188 21.61 -9.20 -10.50
CA GLN A 188 20.34 -9.31 -11.18
C GLN A 188 19.60 -10.56 -10.73
N VAL A 189 18.37 -10.37 -10.25
CA VAL A 189 17.43 -11.45 -9.93
C VAL A 189 16.36 -11.50 -11.01
N ASN A 190 16.18 -12.69 -11.60
CA ASN A 190 15.17 -12.95 -12.61
C ASN A 190 14.01 -13.70 -11.99
N ILE A 191 12.79 -13.21 -12.14
CA ILE A 191 11.59 -13.69 -11.44
C ILE A 191 10.50 -13.93 -12.48
N ILE A 192 9.84 -15.08 -12.41
CA ILE A 192 8.57 -15.31 -13.10
C ILE A 192 7.45 -14.95 -12.12
N VAL A 193 6.75 -13.87 -12.40
CA VAL A 193 5.62 -13.37 -11.60
C VAL A 193 4.38 -14.17 -11.95
N ASN A 194 3.81 -14.79 -10.93
CA ASN A 194 2.60 -15.61 -11.03
C ASN A 194 1.38 -14.87 -10.48
N GLU A 195 1.58 -13.81 -9.72
CA GLU A 195 0.53 -13.01 -9.12
C GLU A 195 0.94 -11.54 -9.16
N LEU A 196 0.08 -10.71 -9.75
CA LEU A 196 0.26 -9.27 -9.84
C LEU A 196 -1.02 -8.61 -9.30
N ARG A 197 -0.89 -7.91 -8.18
CA ARG A 197 -1.99 -7.18 -7.54
C ARG A 197 -1.71 -5.69 -7.62
N TYR A 198 -2.76 -4.94 -7.91
CA TYR A 198 -2.77 -3.50 -7.85
C TYR A 198 -3.84 -3.13 -6.82
N SER A 199 -3.52 -2.27 -5.87
CA SER A 199 -4.48 -1.85 -4.84
C SER A 199 -4.24 -0.41 -4.45
N ASP A 200 -5.30 0.32 -4.14
CA ASP A 200 -5.16 1.63 -3.52
C ASP A 200 -4.49 1.46 -2.15
N VAL A 201 -3.50 2.31 -1.87
CA VAL A 201 -2.95 2.48 -0.52
C VAL A 201 -3.68 3.65 0.07
N THR A 202 -4.63 3.32 0.92
CA THR A 202 -5.20 4.30 1.83
C THR A 202 -4.21 4.53 2.97
N ASP A 203 -3.89 5.79 3.24
CA ASP A 203 -3.18 6.13 4.46
C ASP A 203 -4.07 5.78 5.67
N ASP A 204 -3.47 5.17 6.69
CA ASP A 204 -4.05 4.76 7.97
C ASP A 204 -2.99 5.14 9.01
N ASP A 205 -3.11 6.36 9.54
CA ASP A 205 -2.04 7.05 10.27
C ASP A 205 -1.87 6.50 11.70
N ASP A 206 -2.94 6.01 12.32
CA ASP A 206 -2.92 5.44 13.66
C ASP A 206 -2.88 3.90 13.67
N ALA A 207 -2.99 3.28 12.48
CA ALA A 207 -2.92 1.84 12.24
C ALA A 207 -4.06 1.05 12.90
N ASP A 208 -5.25 1.66 12.98
CA ASP A 208 -6.47 1.01 13.49
C ASP A 208 -7.12 0.05 12.48
N GLY A 209 -6.66 0.08 11.23
CA GLY A 209 -7.12 -0.75 10.13
C GLY A 209 -8.17 -0.09 9.23
N VAL A 210 -8.54 1.16 9.50
CA VAL A 210 -9.45 1.98 8.72
C VAL A 210 -8.67 3.10 8.04
N ALA A 211 -8.98 3.33 6.77
CA ALA A 211 -8.36 4.41 6.01
C ALA A 211 -8.68 5.78 6.64
N ASN A 212 -7.71 6.70 6.72
CA ASN A 212 -7.85 8.09 7.20
C ASN A 212 -9.04 8.85 6.57
N GLU A 213 -9.47 8.47 5.36
CA GLU A 213 -10.61 9.08 4.67
C GLU A 213 -11.99 8.56 5.13
N GLN A 214 -12.03 7.39 5.76
CA GLN A 214 -13.20 6.71 6.31
C GLN A 214 -13.21 6.72 7.84
N ASP A 215 -12.04 6.96 8.44
CA ASP A 215 -11.82 6.95 9.87
C ASP A 215 -12.41 8.19 10.55
N LEU A 216 -13.29 7.94 11.54
CA LEU A 216 -13.92 8.94 12.39
C LEU A 216 -13.14 9.22 13.68
N CYS A 217 -12.13 8.40 13.98
CA CYS A 217 -11.28 8.39 15.16
C CYS A 217 -9.78 8.42 14.79
N PRO A 218 -9.26 9.54 14.22
CA PRO A 218 -7.88 9.66 13.68
C PRO A 218 -6.72 9.50 14.69
N ASP A 219 -7.02 9.24 15.96
CA ASP A 219 -6.06 9.02 17.04
C ASP A 219 -6.60 7.90 17.96
N SER A 220 -6.97 6.75 17.38
CA SER A 220 -7.58 5.63 18.07
C SER A 220 -6.69 5.07 19.19
N LEU A 221 -7.32 4.71 20.31
CA LEU A 221 -6.64 4.20 21.50
C LEU A 221 -6.37 2.69 21.39
N LEU A 222 -5.33 2.27 20.66
CA LEU A 222 -5.06 0.86 20.29
C LEU A 222 -4.37 -0.02 21.35
N ALA A 223 -4.70 0.11 22.64
CA ALA A 223 -4.20 -0.84 23.65
C ALA A 223 -4.82 -2.23 23.46
N ASP A 224 -4.09 -3.33 23.72
CA ASP A 224 -4.57 -4.72 23.51
C ASP A 224 -5.92 -5.02 24.19
N TYR A 225 -6.18 -4.41 25.35
CA TYR A 225 -7.38 -4.61 26.16
C TYR A 225 -7.98 -3.27 26.55
N VAL A 226 -9.29 -3.24 26.76
CA VAL A 226 -9.99 -2.04 27.22
C VAL A 226 -9.53 -1.68 28.64
N MET A 227 -8.94 -0.49 28.76
CA MET A 227 -8.38 0.05 30.00
C MET A 227 -9.32 1.10 30.62
N PHE A 228 -9.58 0.95 31.92
CA PHE A 228 -10.24 1.96 32.76
C PHE A 228 -9.27 2.43 33.85
N ASP A 229 -9.62 3.49 34.59
CA ASP A 229 -8.84 3.99 35.73
C ASP A 229 -8.54 2.91 36.79
N SER A 230 -9.41 1.91 36.93
CA SER A 230 -9.30 0.78 37.85
C SER A 230 -8.34 -0.32 37.36
N GLY A 231 -7.95 -0.29 36.08
CA GLY A 231 -7.11 -1.30 35.42
C GLY A 231 -7.73 -1.84 34.13
N SER A 232 -7.14 -2.92 33.61
CA SER A 232 -7.66 -3.63 32.44
C SER A 232 -8.95 -4.37 32.77
N SER A 233 -9.92 -4.31 31.86
CA SER A 233 -11.17 -5.08 31.95
C SER A 233 -11.00 -6.57 31.60
N GLY A 234 -9.89 -6.92 30.91
CA GLY A 234 -9.68 -8.23 30.30
C GLY A 234 -10.48 -8.47 29.00
N VAL A 235 -11.22 -7.46 28.52
CA VAL A 235 -11.90 -7.50 27.22
C VAL A 235 -10.96 -6.96 26.15
N PRO A 236 -10.75 -7.66 25.02
CA PRO A 236 -9.95 -7.15 23.91
C PRO A 236 -10.51 -5.83 23.39
N ASN A 237 -9.64 -4.90 23.02
CA ASN A 237 -10.06 -3.59 22.53
C ASN A 237 -10.26 -3.62 21.01
N TYR A 238 -11.45 -4.02 20.58
CA TYR A 238 -11.80 -4.07 19.16
C TYR A 238 -11.92 -2.67 18.57
N VAL A 239 -11.58 -2.56 17.28
CA VAL A 239 -11.84 -1.40 16.40
C VAL A 239 -13.09 -1.71 15.58
N ASP A 240 -14.00 -0.76 15.48
CA ASP A 240 -15.21 -0.90 14.66
C ASP A 240 -14.99 -0.49 13.18
N GLU A 241 -16.07 -0.45 12.40
CA GLU A 241 -16.00 -0.08 10.97
C GLU A 241 -15.73 1.41 10.73
N ASP A 242 -15.88 2.25 11.75
CA ASP A 242 -15.67 3.69 11.71
C ASP A 242 -14.23 4.08 12.15
N GLY A 243 -13.37 3.10 12.47
CA GLY A 243 -12.01 3.30 12.99
C GLY A 243 -11.95 3.42 14.52
N CYS A 244 -13.08 3.58 15.20
CA CYS A 244 -13.06 3.84 16.63
C CYS A 244 -12.83 2.55 17.45
N SER A 245 -11.84 2.57 18.35
CA SER A 245 -11.70 1.49 19.33
C SER A 245 -12.78 1.57 20.42
N ILE A 246 -13.01 0.46 21.14
CA ILE A 246 -13.91 0.46 22.31
C ILE A 246 -13.49 1.53 23.32
N MET A 247 -12.19 1.72 23.53
CA MET A 247 -11.67 2.77 24.41
C MET A 247 -12.03 4.17 23.94
N ASP A 248 -12.05 4.44 22.63
CA ASP A 248 -12.45 5.76 22.08
C ASP A 248 -13.91 6.06 22.36
N HIS A 249 -14.79 5.07 22.21
CA HIS A 249 -16.20 5.20 22.57
C HIS A 249 -16.40 5.56 24.05
N TYR A 250 -15.62 4.95 24.95
CA TYR A 250 -15.65 5.28 26.38
C TYR A 250 -15.01 6.64 26.70
N ALA A 251 -13.91 7.01 26.04
CA ALA A 251 -13.24 8.29 26.22
C ALA A 251 -14.16 9.47 25.84
N ASN A 252 -15.00 9.29 24.82
CA ASN A 252 -16.01 10.27 24.41
C ASN A 252 -17.05 10.56 25.54
N CYS A 253 -17.33 9.58 26.42
CA CYS A 253 -18.20 9.78 27.57
C CYS A 253 -17.62 10.72 28.64
N GLU A 254 -16.31 10.65 28.90
CA GLU A 254 -15.65 11.50 29.90
C GLU A 254 -15.64 12.98 29.49
N ALA A 255 -15.50 13.23 28.19
CA ALA A 255 -15.55 14.57 27.62
C ALA A 255 -16.89 15.27 27.89
N THR A 256 -18.01 14.53 27.81
CA THR A 256 -19.35 15.09 28.05
C THR A 256 -19.61 15.41 29.52
N THR A 257 -19.15 14.57 30.44
CA THR A 257 -19.45 14.66 31.88
C THR A 257 -18.71 15.83 32.55
N SER A 258 -17.56 16.24 32.00
CA SER A 258 -16.74 17.33 32.52
C SER A 258 -17.38 18.72 32.39
N SER A 259 -18.45 18.87 31.61
CA SER A 259 -19.10 20.16 31.32
C SER A 259 -20.20 20.59 32.31
N SER A 260 -20.75 19.66 33.11
CA SER A 260 -21.83 19.95 34.06
C SER A 260 -21.31 20.23 35.48
N GLY A 261 -21.02 21.49 35.77
CA GLY A 261 -20.35 21.99 36.98
C GLY A 261 -21.10 21.86 38.32
N THR A 262 -21.54 20.67 38.73
CA THR A 262 -22.17 20.48 40.06
C THR A 262 -21.69 19.19 40.73
N ARG A 263 -20.44 19.19 41.21
CA ARG A 263 -19.77 18.08 41.92
C ARG A 263 -20.20 17.93 43.40
N TRP A 264 -21.50 17.83 43.72
CA TRP A 264 -21.94 17.73 45.13
C TRP A 264 -22.33 16.33 45.62
N PHE A 265 -22.42 15.33 44.72
CA PHE A 265 -22.56 13.92 45.09
C PHE A 265 -21.65 13.06 44.23
N SER A 266 -20.59 12.48 44.82
CA SER A 266 -19.69 11.55 44.11
C SER A 266 -20.32 10.15 44.05
N TYR A 267 -21.12 9.91 43.02
CA TYR A 267 -21.50 8.55 42.66
C TYR A 267 -20.26 7.82 42.12
N SER A 268 -19.99 6.61 42.61
CA SER A 268 -18.79 5.81 42.31
C SER A 268 -19.13 4.62 41.41
N GLY A 269 -19.89 4.87 40.36
CA GLY A 269 -20.23 3.83 39.39
C GLY A 269 -20.35 4.39 37.99
N PRO A 270 -20.61 3.51 37.00
CA PRO A 270 -20.58 3.89 35.61
C PRO A 270 -21.55 5.02 35.29
N SER A 271 -21.11 5.96 34.46
CA SER A 271 -21.97 7.02 33.95
C SER A 271 -23.08 6.43 33.06
N GLN A 272 -24.17 7.18 32.87
CA GLN A 272 -25.22 6.75 31.93
C GLN A 272 -24.70 6.61 30.51
N CYS A 273 -23.69 7.42 30.13
CA CYS A 273 -23.04 7.34 28.84
C CYS A 273 -22.27 6.02 28.71
N GLU A 274 -21.41 5.67 29.67
CA GLU A 274 -20.64 4.41 29.69
C GLU A 274 -21.56 3.18 29.59
N ILE A 275 -22.70 3.22 30.29
CA ILE A 275 -23.68 2.13 30.23
C ILE A 275 -24.27 2.02 28.82
N GLN A 276 -24.62 3.15 28.20
CA GLN A 276 -25.17 3.18 26.84
C GLN A 276 -24.17 2.70 25.80
N VAL A 277 -22.91 3.13 25.90
CA VAL A 277 -21.80 2.67 25.03
C VAL A 277 -21.69 1.15 25.08
N GLY A 278 -21.60 0.55 26.28
CA GLY A 278 -21.49 -0.91 26.38
C GLY A 278 -22.65 -1.65 25.70
N TYR A 279 -23.88 -1.18 25.85
CA TYR A 279 -25.03 -1.78 25.16
C TYR A 279 -25.04 -1.53 23.65
N GLN A 280 -24.51 -0.38 23.20
CA GLN A 280 -24.37 -0.07 21.79
C GLN A 280 -23.40 -1.06 21.14
N LEU A 281 -22.20 -1.21 21.69
CA LEU A 281 -21.18 -2.14 21.20
C LEU A 281 -21.70 -3.59 21.14
N TYR A 282 -22.47 -4.02 22.15
CA TYR A 282 -23.12 -5.34 22.15
C TYR A 282 -24.18 -5.48 21.06
N ARG A 283 -24.99 -4.42 20.84
CA ARG A 283 -26.05 -4.43 19.83
C ARG A 283 -25.48 -4.43 18.41
N ASP A 284 -24.35 -3.75 18.21
CA ASP A 284 -23.66 -3.67 16.93
C ASP A 284 -22.84 -4.95 16.66
N GLY A 285 -22.75 -5.84 17.66
CA GLY A 285 -22.10 -7.14 17.54
C GLY A 285 -20.58 -7.09 17.67
N LEU A 286 -20.04 -5.93 18.08
CA LEU A 286 -18.60 -5.75 18.29
C LEU A 286 -18.09 -6.51 19.53
N ILE A 287 -18.93 -6.62 20.56
CA ILE A 287 -18.67 -7.41 21.76
C ILE A 287 -19.81 -8.39 22.04
N ASP A 288 -19.49 -9.47 22.75
CA ASP A 288 -20.49 -10.41 23.23
C ASP A 288 -21.08 -10.02 24.61
N TYR A 289 -22.07 -10.78 25.06
CA TYR A 289 -22.73 -10.50 26.35
C TYR A 289 -21.81 -10.76 27.56
N THR A 290 -20.85 -11.67 27.44
CA THR A 290 -19.86 -11.96 28.49
C THR A 290 -18.93 -10.77 28.65
N GLU A 291 -18.43 -10.24 27.54
CA GLU A 291 -17.57 -9.06 27.47
C GLU A 291 -18.26 -7.81 28.00
N LEU A 292 -19.52 -7.57 27.60
CA LEU A 292 -20.34 -6.49 28.17
C LEU A 292 -20.40 -6.56 29.71
N ARG A 293 -20.52 -7.77 30.27
CA ARG A 293 -20.55 -7.96 31.71
C ARG A 293 -19.18 -7.69 32.35
N LEU A 294 -18.09 -8.06 31.68
CA LEU A 294 -16.72 -7.76 32.15
C LEU A 294 -16.47 -6.26 32.17
N LEU A 295 -16.79 -5.54 31.08
CA LEU A 295 -16.68 -4.08 31.02
C LEU A 295 -17.44 -3.41 32.17
N ARG A 296 -18.69 -3.81 32.41
CA ARG A 296 -19.52 -3.27 33.50
C ARG A 296 -19.01 -3.57 34.92
N ASN A 297 -18.20 -4.60 35.11
CA ASN A 297 -17.62 -4.92 36.42
C ASN A 297 -16.26 -4.23 36.63
N ALA A 298 -15.60 -3.83 35.55
CA ALA A 298 -14.31 -3.16 35.59
C ALA A 298 -14.44 -1.66 35.91
N MET A 299 -15.56 -1.04 35.53
CA MET A 299 -15.92 0.35 35.87
C MET A 299 -16.53 0.48 37.28
#